data_AF-A0A347VNZ0-F1
#
_entry.id   AF-A0A347VNZ0-F1
#
_cell.length_a   1.000
_cell.length_b   1.000
_cell.length_c   1.000
_cell.angle_alpha   90.00
_cell.angle_beta   90.00
_cell.angle_gamma   90.00
#
_symmetry.space_group_name_H-M   'P 1'
#
loop_
_entity.id
_entity.type
_entity.pdbx_description
1 polymer ?
#
loop_
_entity_poly.entity_id
_entity_poly.type
_entity_poly.pdbx_seq_one_letter_code
_entity_poly.pdbx_strand_id
1 'polypeptide(L)'
;MGFFEAIGEVADIIAQWWEKIRKIILAIVRFMDNLVAFFKQDDIREKLKNDKDLSALIFKEEMENGNIRILQCLYDNKTQKVLETNMQGIETKELDSETKGHFKNDDLIEIKLK
;
A
#
# COMPACT_ATOMS: atom_id res chain seq x y z
N MET A 1 -18.96 13.33 -1.52
CA MET A 1 -18.09 12.79 -2.58
C MET A 1 -16.89 12.19 -1.87
N GLY A 2 -17.01 10.90 -1.61
CA GLY A 2 -16.09 10.19 -0.73
C GLY A 2 -14.78 9.95 -1.45
N PHE A 3 -13.69 10.04 -0.71
CA PHE A 3 -12.37 9.52 -1.03
C PHE A 3 -12.39 8.11 -1.69
N PHE A 4 -13.50 7.38 -1.46
CA PHE A 4 -13.86 6.06 -1.95
C PHE A 4 -14.23 5.94 -3.44
N GLU A 5 -14.62 7.01 -4.15
CA GLU A 5 -14.89 6.94 -5.60
C GLU A 5 -13.61 6.87 -6.46
N ALA A 6 -12.44 7.22 -5.90
CA ALA A 6 -11.15 7.22 -6.60
C ALA A 6 -10.42 5.86 -6.58
N ILE A 7 -10.92 4.88 -5.83
CA ILE A 7 -10.43 3.49 -5.76
C ILE A 7 -11.02 2.66 -6.93
N GLY A 8 -11.34 3.32 -8.06
CA GLY A 8 -12.14 2.78 -9.16
C GLY A 8 -11.56 1.54 -9.83
N GLU A 9 -10.23 1.39 -9.86
CA GLU A 9 -9.57 0.11 -10.07
C GLU A 9 -8.25 0.13 -9.27
N VAL A 10 -8.21 -0.46 -8.07
CA VAL A 10 -6.95 -0.68 -7.33
C VAL A 10 -5.89 -1.32 -8.24
N ALA A 11 -6.36 -2.20 -9.14
CA ALA A 11 -5.60 -2.82 -10.21
C ALA A 11 -4.92 -1.79 -11.14
N ASP A 12 -5.60 -0.72 -11.56
CA ASP A 12 -5.01 0.31 -12.43
C ASP A 12 -3.85 1.05 -11.75
N ILE A 13 -4.01 1.39 -10.47
CA ILE A 13 -2.95 2.04 -9.69
C ILE A 13 -1.76 1.09 -9.58
N ILE A 14 -2.01 -0.17 -9.20
CA ILE A 14 -0.95 -1.17 -9.10
C ILE A 14 -0.26 -1.33 -10.44
N ALA A 15 -0.99 -1.55 -11.53
CA ALA A 15 -0.45 -1.73 -12.87
C ALA A 15 0.37 -0.51 -13.35
N GLN A 16 -0.12 0.71 -13.12
CA GLN A 16 0.56 1.95 -13.51
C GLN A 16 1.92 2.11 -12.83
N TRP A 17 2.02 1.71 -11.55
CA TRP A 17 3.23 1.87 -10.76
C TRP A 17 4.11 0.64 -10.75
N TRP A 18 3.57 -0.54 -11.04
CA TRP A 18 4.28 -1.82 -10.94
C TRP A 18 5.60 -1.78 -11.67
N GLU A 19 5.62 -1.33 -12.92
CA GLU A 19 6.83 -1.33 -13.75
C GLU A 19 7.87 -0.25 -13.36
N LYS A 20 7.49 0.71 -12.51
CA LYS A 20 8.35 1.86 -12.14
C LYS A 20 8.99 1.71 -10.76
N ILE A 21 8.45 0.85 -9.92
CA ILE A 21 8.84 0.74 -8.50
C ILE A 21 9.76 -0.44 -8.25
N ARG A 22 10.46 -0.39 -7.13
CA ARG A 22 11.21 -1.54 -6.64
C ARG A 22 10.24 -2.61 -6.13
N LYS A 23 10.38 -3.82 -6.68
CA LYS A 23 9.57 -5.00 -6.32
C LYS A 23 10.34 -5.90 -5.37
N ILE A 24 9.64 -6.49 -4.40
CA ILE A 24 10.15 -7.54 -3.52
C ILE A 24 9.27 -8.77 -3.71
N ILE A 25 9.88 -9.95 -3.87
CA ILE A 25 9.15 -11.21 -4.01
C ILE A 25 9.26 -11.96 -2.69
N LEU A 26 8.13 -12.24 -2.05
CA LEU A 26 8.05 -12.94 -0.76
C LEU A 26 7.14 -14.16 -0.87
N ALA A 27 7.52 -15.29 -0.29
CA ALA A 27 6.65 -16.47 -0.30
C ALA A 27 5.35 -16.22 0.48
N ILE A 28 5.47 -15.60 1.67
CA ILE A 28 4.34 -15.19 2.51
C ILE A 28 4.63 -13.80 3.03
N VAL A 29 3.66 -12.89 2.91
CA VAL A 29 3.73 -11.55 3.50
C VAL A 29 3.21 -11.59 4.93
N ARG A 30 4.06 -11.10 5.85
CA ARG A 30 3.65 -10.77 7.22
C ARG A 30 3.36 -9.29 7.33
N PHE A 31 2.13 -8.91 7.69
CA PHE A 31 1.70 -7.51 7.68
C PHE A 31 2.59 -6.65 8.55
N MET A 32 2.76 -7.02 9.82
CA MET A 32 3.51 -6.21 10.78
C MET A 32 4.98 -6.04 10.36
N ASP A 33 5.63 -7.08 9.86
CA ASP A 33 7.03 -6.97 9.40
C ASP A 33 7.16 -6.06 8.17
N ASN A 34 6.23 -6.16 7.20
CA ASN A 34 6.25 -5.38 5.97
C ASN A 34 5.77 -3.94 6.17
N LEU A 35 4.76 -3.73 7.02
CA LEU A 35 4.33 -2.43 7.48
C LEU A 35 5.49 -1.74 8.20
N VAL A 36 6.08 -2.41 9.17
CA VAL A 36 7.22 -1.88 9.90
C VAL A 36 8.38 -1.60 8.95
N ALA A 37 8.66 -2.43 7.94
CA ALA A 37 9.69 -2.14 6.94
C ALA A 37 9.41 -0.88 6.12
N PHE A 38 8.17 -0.70 5.65
CA PHE A 38 7.74 0.49 4.91
C PHE A 38 7.84 1.76 5.78
N PHE A 39 7.31 1.71 7.00
CA PHE A 39 7.37 2.82 7.95
C PHE A 39 8.75 3.04 8.58
N LYS A 40 9.66 2.05 8.52
CA LYS A 40 11.07 2.16 8.94
C LYS A 40 11.96 2.81 7.89
N GLN A 41 11.46 3.08 6.68
CA GLN A 41 12.10 4.15 5.90
C GLN A 41 11.88 5.42 6.70
N ASP A 42 12.89 5.87 7.44
CA ASP A 42 12.79 6.92 8.48
C ASP A 42 12.03 8.16 7.95
N ASP A 43 12.21 8.47 6.67
CA ASP A 43 11.52 9.52 5.93
C ASP A 43 9.99 9.39 5.94
N ILE A 44 9.42 8.19 5.82
CA ILE A 44 7.96 7.98 5.68
C ILE A 44 7.25 8.25 7.00
N ARG A 45 7.77 7.69 8.10
CA ARG A 45 7.17 7.90 9.42
C ARG A 45 7.28 9.35 9.87
N GLU A 46 8.41 10.01 9.62
CA GLU A 46 8.56 11.44 9.92
C GLU A 46 7.63 12.30 9.07
N LYS A 47 7.51 12.03 7.76
CA LYS A 47 6.55 12.72 6.88
C LYS A 47 5.12 12.60 7.39
N LEU A 48 4.69 11.39 7.73
CA LEU A 48 3.33 11.15 8.26
C LEU A 48 3.08 11.79 9.63
N LYS A 49 4.12 11.98 10.45
CA LYS A 49 4.01 12.71 11.72
C LYS A 49 3.97 14.22 11.51
N ASN A 50 4.76 14.72 10.57
CA ASN A 50 4.95 16.16 10.36
C ASN A 50 3.85 16.76 9.48
N ASP A 51 3.26 15.98 8.58
CA ASP A 51 2.17 16.42 7.71
C ASP A 51 0.93 15.53 7.90
N LYS A 52 -0.09 16.10 8.56
CA LYS A 52 -1.37 15.44 8.86
C LYS A 52 -2.22 15.19 7.62
N ASP A 53 -1.89 15.84 6.52
CA ASP A 53 -2.56 15.64 5.25
C ASP A 53 -1.91 14.51 4.44
N LEU A 54 -0.88 13.85 4.96
CA LEU A 54 -0.37 12.61 4.37
C LEU A 54 -1.07 11.39 4.98
N SER A 55 -1.27 10.38 4.16
CA SER A 55 -1.79 9.08 4.59
C SER A 55 -1.01 7.97 3.89
N ALA A 56 -0.68 6.90 4.62
CA ALA A 56 -0.12 5.71 4.00
C ALA A 56 -1.26 4.86 3.46
N LEU A 57 -1.21 4.54 2.17
CA LEU A 57 -2.16 3.63 1.53
C LEU A 57 -1.47 2.32 1.18
N ILE A 58 -2.17 1.23 1.44
CA ILE A 58 -1.74 -0.11 1.10
C ILE A 58 -2.83 -0.73 0.24
N PHE A 59 -2.49 -1.01 -1.00
CA PHE A 59 -3.35 -1.63 -2.00
C PHE A 59 -3.00 -3.12 -2.13
N LYS A 60 -4.00 -3.97 -2.36
CA LYS A 60 -3.79 -5.35 -2.81
C LYS A 60 -4.54 -5.66 -4.10
N GLU A 61 -3.96 -6.52 -4.92
CA GLU A 61 -4.56 -7.08 -6.13
C GLU A 61 -4.27 -8.59 -6.18
N GLU A 62 -5.30 -9.38 -6.42
CA GLU A 62 -5.15 -10.81 -6.75
C GLU A 62 -4.90 -10.96 -8.25
N MET A 63 -3.82 -11.65 -8.61
CA MET A 63 -3.43 -11.89 -10.00
C MET A 63 -4.08 -13.16 -10.54
N GLU A 64 -4.20 -13.26 -11.87
CA GLU A 64 -4.73 -14.45 -12.56
C GLU A 64 -3.98 -15.75 -12.24
N ASN A 65 -2.68 -15.65 -11.91
CA ASN A 65 -1.85 -16.80 -11.54
C ASN A 65 -1.99 -17.23 -10.07
N GLY A 66 -2.86 -16.57 -9.29
CA GLY A 66 -3.07 -16.81 -7.86
C GLY A 66 -2.07 -16.12 -6.94
N ASN A 67 -1.08 -15.39 -7.47
CA ASN A 67 -0.24 -14.52 -6.66
C ASN A 67 -1.00 -13.23 -6.29
N ILE A 68 -0.46 -12.50 -5.32
CA ILE A 68 -1.01 -11.26 -4.80
C ILE A 68 0.06 -10.17 -4.96
N ARG A 69 -0.33 -9.05 -5.54
CA ARG A 69 0.48 -7.82 -5.55
C ARG A 69 0.02 -6.92 -4.43
N ILE A 70 0.97 -6.31 -3.75
CA ILE A 70 0.73 -5.29 -2.74
C ILE A 70 1.52 -4.06 -3.14
N LEU A 71 0.85 -2.91 -3.16
CA LEU A 71 1.49 -1.61 -3.36
C LEU A 71 1.32 -0.77 -2.10
N GLN A 72 2.44 -0.35 -1.53
CA GLN A 72 2.47 0.56 -0.38
C GLN A 72 2.94 1.93 -0.87
N CYS A 73 2.25 2.99 -0.45
CA CYS A 73 2.57 4.34 -0.92
C CYS A 73 2.12 5.41 0.09
N LEU A 74 2.66 6.62 -0.09
CA LEU A 74 2.15 7.82 0.57
C LEU A 74 1.18 8.55 -0.34
N TYR A 75 0.06 8.97 0.21
CA TYR A 75 -0.98 9.74 -0.45
C TYR A 75 -1.11 11.11 0.21
N ASP A 76 -1.14 12.15 -0.60
CA ASP A 76 -1.38 13.52 -0.18
C ASP A 76 -2.86 13.86 -0.31
N ASN A 77 -3.53 14.06 0.84
CA ASN A 77 -4.93 14.41 0.94
C ASN A 77 -5.23 15.84 0.44
N LYS A 78 -4.24 16.76 0.45
CA LYS A 78 -4.42 18.11 -0.09
C LYS A 78 -4.48 18.08 -1.61
N THR A 79 -3.53 17.39 -2.23
CA THR A 79 -3.39 17.35 -3.70
C THR A 79 -4.12 16.19 -4.36
N GLN A 80 -4.62 15.25 -3.55
CA GLN A 80 -5.29 14.03 -3.97
C GLN A 80 -4.42 13.15 -4.89
N LYS A 81 -3.14 13.00 -4.54
CA LYS A 81 -2.15 12.29 -5.37
C LYS A 81 -1.30 11.33 -4.55
N VAL A 82 -0.92 10.24 -5.20
CA VAL A 82 0.11 9.33 -4.67
C VAL A 82 1.49 9.93 -4.90
N LEU A 83 2.34 9.91 -3.87
CA LEU A 83 3.71 10.38 -3.91
C LEU A 83 4.63 9.27 -4.44
N GLU A 84 5.04 9.41 -5.71
CA GLU A 84 5.84 8.43 -6.47
C GLU A 84 7.12 7.98 -5.76
N THR A 85 7.77 8.90 -5.03
CA THR A 85 9.08 8.65 -4.39
C THR A 85 9.03 7.69 -3.21
N ASN A 86 7.84 7.35 -2.69
CA ASN A 86 7.69 6.53 -1.49
C ASN A 86 6.88 5.26 -1.78
N MET A 87 6.95 4.75 -3.02
CA MET A 87 6.22 3.55 -3.42
C MET A 87 7.07 2.28 -3.28
N GLN A 88 6.43 1.23 -2.78
CA GLN A 88 7.03 -0.10 -2.64
C GLN A 88 6.07 -1.18 -3.13
N GLY A 89 6.55 -2.03 -4.03
CA GLY A 89 5.80 -3.16 -4.56
C GLY A 89 6.22 -4.48 -3.91
N ILE A 90 5.26 -5.33 -3.58
CA ILE A 90 5.50 -6.68 -3.08
C ILE A 90 4.67 -7.66 -3.90
N GLU A 91 5.30 -8.73 -4.40
CA GLU A 91 4.59 -9.87 -4.97
C GLU A 91 4.68 -11.04 -3.99
N THR A 92 3.56 -11.69 -3.72
CA THR A 92 3.53 -12.82 -2.81
C THR A 92 2.55 -13.91 -3.22
N LYS A 93 2.77 -15.13 -2.75
CA LYS A 93 1.83 -16.23 -2.97
C LYS A 93 0.69 -16.22 -1.96
N GLU A 94 0.95 -15.70 -0.76
CA GLU A 94 -0.02 -15.74 0.32
C GLU A 94 0.20 -14.62 1.34
N LEU A 95 -0.92 -14.16 1.90
CA LEU A 95 -0.94 -13.27 3.06
C LEU A 95 -1.10 -14.11 4.34
N ASP A 96 -0.41 -13.76 5.42
CA ASP A 96 -0.68 -14.39 6.71
C ASP A 96 -2.09 -14.06 7.22
N SER A 97 -2.56 -14.82 8.21
CA SER A 97 -3.93 -14.68 8.74
C SER A 97 -4.21 -13.29 9.33
N GLU A 98 -3.19 -12.65 9.92
CA GLU A 98 -3.31 -11.29 10.47
C GLU A 98 -3.52 -10.27 9.34
N THR A 99 -2.68 -10.33 8.29
CA THR A 99 -2.76 -9.51 7.09
C THR A 99 -4.13 -9.67 6.41
N LYS A 100 -4.56 -10.92 6.19
CA LYS A 100 -5.90 -11.21 5.64
C LYS A 100 -7.00 -10.59 6.50
N GLY A 101 -6.85 -10.68 7.82
CA GLY A 101 -7.77 -10.11 8.80
C GLY A 101 -7.80 -8.58 8.85
N HIS A 102 -6.77 -7.89 8.35
CA HIS A 102 -6.78 -6.43 8.20
C HIS A 102 -7.51 -5.99 6.92
N PHE A 103 -7.38 -6.76 5.84
CA PHE A 103 -8.05 -6.44 4.60
C PHE A 103 -9.56 -6.72 4.64
N LYS A 104 -10.09 -7.64 5.46
CA LYS A 104 -11.55 -7.87 5.69
C LYS A 104 -12.50 -7.71 4.47
N ASN A 105 -12.06 -8.11 3.27
CA ASN A 105 -12.73 -7.97 1.97
C ASN A 105 -12.56 -6.63 1.21
N ASP A 106 -11.84 -5.67 1.78
CA ASP A 106 -11.35 -4.50 1.06
C ASP A 106 -9.98 -4.79 0.42
N ASP A 107 -9.73 -4.11 -0.69
CA ASP A 107 -8.44 -4.12 -1.38
C ASP A 107 -7.53 -2.96 -0.97
N LEU A 108 -8.00 -2.14 -0.01
CA LEU A 108 -7.33 -0.94 0.46
C LEU A 108 -7.27 -0.90 1.99
N ILE A 109 -6.11 -0.52 2.51
CA ILE A 109 -5.93 -0.09 3.90
C ILE A 109 -5.38 1.33 3.90
N GLU A 110 -6.03 2.23 4.65
CA GLU A 110 -5.54 3.58 4.92
C GLU A 110 -5.00 3.67 6.35
N ILE A 111 -3.80 4.21 6.50
CA ILE A 111 -3.15 4.41 7.81
C ILE A 111 -2.79 5.88 7.98
N LYS A 112 -3.25 6.46 9.09
CA LYS A 112 -2.93 7.83 9.51
C LYS A 112 -2.25 7.79 10.87
N LEU A 113 -1.17 8.54 11.01
CA LEU A 113 -0.56 8.80 12.32
C LEU A 113 -1.28 10.03 12.93
N LYS A 114 -1.81 9.87 14.14
CA LYS A 114 -2.42 10.96 14.92
C LYS A 114 -1.38 11.66 15.78
#